data_AF-A0A238LM08-F1
#
_entry.id   AF-A0A238LM08-F1
#
_cell.length_a   1.000
_cell.length_b   1.000
_cell.length_c   1.000
_cell.angle_alpha   90.00
_cell.angle_beta   90.00
_cell.angle_gamma   90.00
#
_symmetry.space_group_name_H-M   'P 1'
#
loop_
_entity.id
_entity.type
_entity.pdbx_description
1 polymer ?
#
loop_
_entity_poly.entity_id
_entity_poly.type
_entity_poly.pdbx_seq_one_letter_code
_entity_poly.pdbx_strand_id
1 'polypeptide(L)' 'MKEKSYSQRRACALAGIDPRVYRRRSARPADTELRTRMKELASERRRFGYRRLHILLKREG' A
#
# COMPACT_ATOMS: atom_id res chain seq x y z
N MET A 1 -12.54 -21.51 15.10
CA MET A 1 -12.35 -21.39 13.63
C MET A 1 -11.88 -22.75 13.12
N LYS A 2 -12.52 -23.34 12.11
CA LYS A 2 -12.03 -24.58 11.47
C LYS A 2 -11.05 -24.19 10.36
N GLU A 3 -9.76 -24.41 10.56
CA GLU A 3 -8.80 -24.36 9.46
C GLU A 3 -9.09 -25.50 8.48
N LYS A 4 -9.16 -25.17 7.19
CA LYS A 4 -9.32 -26.14 6.11
C LYS A 4 -8.03 -26.16 5.30
N SER A 5 -7.48 -27.34 5.06
CA SER A 5 -6.26 -27.53 4.25
C SER A 5 -6.58 -27.39 2.75
N TYR A 6 -6.69 -26.16 2.28
CA TYR A 6 -6.82 -25.88 0.85
C TYR A 6 -5.45 -25.71 0.19
N SER A 7 -5.30 -26.22 -1.02
CA SER A 7 -4.19 -25.80 -1.87
C SER A 7 -4.32 -24.31 -2.17
N GLN A 8 -3.18 -23.62 -2.31
CA GLN A 8 -3.16 -22.19 -2.60
C GLN A 8 -4.06 -21.81 -3.79
N ARG A 9 -4.07 -22.64 -4.85
CA ARG A 9 -4.94 -22.44 -6.03
C ARG A 9 -6.42 -22.43 -5.64
N ARG A 10 -6.86 -23.38 -4.83
CA ARG A 10 -8.25 -23.51 -4.40
C ARG A 10 -8.65 -22.38 -3.45
N ALA A 11 -7.76 -21.98 -2.55
CA ALA A 11 -7.97 -20.82 -1.69
C ALA A 11 -8.12 -19.52 -2.50
N CYS A 12 -7.25 -19.29 -3.49
CA CYS A 12 -7.31 -18.10 -4.36
C CYS A 12 -8.60 -18.06 -5.19
N ALA A 13 -9.02 -19.21 -5.74
CA ALA A 13 -10.28 -19.31 -6.49
C ALA A 13 -11.51 -18.98 -5.62
N LEU A 14 -11.54 -19.47 -4.37
CA LEU A 14 -12.60 -19.16 -3.42
C LEU A 14 -12.63 -17.67 -3.04
N ALA A 15 -11.46 -17.05 -2.94
CA ALA A 15 -11.33 -15.63 -2.62
C ALA A 15 -11.51 -14.69 -3.84
N GLY A 16 -11.68 -15.23 -5.05
CA GLY A 16 -11.81 -14.43 -6.28
C GLY A 16 -10.53 -13.66 -6.67
N ILE A 17 -9.36 -14.10 -6.19
CA ILE A 17 -8.07 -13.46 -6.49
C ILE A 17 -7.26 -14.32 -7.45
N ASP A 18 -6.57 -13.69 -8.40
CA ASP A 18 -5.62 -14.42 -9.24
C ASP A 18 -4.41 -14.88 -8.40
N PRO A 19 -3.97 -16.16 -8.49
CA PRO A 19 -2.83 -16.66 -7.73
C PRO A 19 -1.52 -15.91 -7.97
N ARG A 20 -1.34 -15.18 -9.07
CA ARG A 20 -0.20 -14.29 -9.31
C ARG A 20 -0.24 -13.07 -8.39
N VAL A 21 -1.43 -12.52 -8.13
CA VAL A 21 -1.62 -11.39 -7.21
C VAL A 21 -1.26 -11.83 -5.79
N TYR A 22 -1.76 -12.98 -5.35
CA TYR A 22 -1.41 -13.53 -4.03
C TYR A 22 0.10 -13.83 -3.90
N ARG A 23 0.73 -14.37 -4.96
CA ARG A 23 2.18 -14.66 -4.95
C ARG A 23 3.04 -13.40 -5.05
N ARG A 24 2.48 -12.26 -5.45
CA ARG A 24 3.21 -11.01 -5.59
C ARG A 24 3.60 -10.52 -4.20
N ARG A 25 4.87 -10.69 -3.85
CA ARG A 25 5.45 -10.01 -2.70
C ARG A 25 5.73 -8.55 -3.07
N SER A 26 5.37 -7.62 -2.18
CA SER A 26 5.83 -6.25 -2.31
C SER A 26 7.35 -6.25 -2.19
N ALA A 27 8.04 -5.93 -3.28
CA ALA A 27 9.50 -5.82 -3.29
C ALA A 27 9.98 -4.49 -2.72
N ARG A 28 9.09 -3.50 -2.55
CA ARG A 28 9.45 -2.22 -1.97
C ARG A 28 9.48 -2.32 -0.44
N PRO A 29 10.55 -1.85 0.22
CA PRO A 29 10.53 -1.66 1.65
C PRO A 29 9.36 -0.75 2.03
N ALA A 30 8.85 -0.89 3.25
CA ALA A 30 7.78 -0.02 3.69
C ALA A 30 8.31 1.42 3.72
N ASP A 31 7.81 2.28 2.83
CA ASP A 31 8.15 3.70 2.78
C ASP A 31 7.48 4.45 3.95
N THR A 32 7.72 4.00 5.18
CA THR A 32 7.06 4.49 6.40
C THR A 32 7.40 5.95 6.65
N GLU A 33 8.66 6.34 6.49
CA GLU A 33 9.12 7.72 6.65
C GLU A 33 8.44 8.65 5.64
N LEU A 34 8.41 8.25 4.36
CA LEU A 34 7.74 8.98 3.29
C LEU A 34 6.24 9.17 3.58
N ARG A 35 5.58 8.12 4.07
CA ARG A 35 4.15 8.17 4.43
C ARG A 35 3.90 9.07 5.63
N THR A 36 4.78 9.06 6.64
CA THR A 36 4.71 9.97 7.79
C THR A 36 4.85 11.40 7.33
N ARG A 37 5.85 11.70 6.48
CA ARG A 37 6.08 13.04 5.96
C ARG A 37 4.91 13.56 5.11
N MET A 38 4.34 12.70 4.26
CA MET A 38 3.12 13.06 3.52
C MET A 38 1.94 13.41 4.44
N LYS A 39 1.76 12.68 5.55
CA LYS A 39 0.70 12.97 6.53
C LYS A 39 0.93 14.29 7.26
N GLU A 40 2.16 14.60 7.63
CA GLU A 40 2.53 15.87 8.26
C GLU A 40 2.21 17.05 7.33
N LEU A 41 2.67 16.99 6.08
CA LEU A 41 2.41 18.04 5.08
C LEU A 41 0.91 18.21 4.80
N ALA A 42 0.16 17.10 4.75
CA ALA A 42 -1.29 17.13 4.59
C ALA A 42 -2.00 17.75 5.80
N SER A 43 -1.47 17.56 7.00
CA SER A 43 -2.02 18.11 8.24
C SER A 43 -1.72 19.59 8.39
N GLU A 44 -0.50 20.03 8.07
CA GLU A 44 -0.11 21.44 8.06
C GLU A 44 -0.88 22.24 7.00
N ARG A 45 -1.14 21.63 5.83
CA ARG A 45 -1.78 22.29 4.68
C ARG A 45 -3.01 21.54 4.21
N ARG A 46 -4.06 21.52 5.04
CA ARG A 46 -5.33 20.79 4.80
C ARG A 46 -6.02 21.05 3.45
N ARG A 47 -5.78 22.19 2.80
CA ARG A 47 -6.33 22.52 1.46
C ARG A 47 -5.53 21.93 0.30
N PHE A 48 -4.36 21.35 0.55
CA PHE A 48 -3.47 20.87 -0.50
C PHE A 48 -3.85 19.44 -0.87
N GLY A 49 -4.30 19.25 -2.11
CA GLY A 49 -4.49 17.93 -2.70
C GLY A 49 -3.16 17.25 -3.03
N TYR A 50 -3.24 15.99 -3.47
CA TYR A 50 -2.08 15.12 -3.73
C TYR A 50 -1.00 15.76 -4.63
N ARG A 51 -1.40 16.56 -5.64
CA ARG A 51 -0.45 17.24 -6.53
C ARG A 51 0.47 18.23 -5.81
N ARG A 52 -0.09 19.06 -4.92
CA ARG A 52 0.70 20.06 -4.20
C ARG A 52 1.58 19.41 -3.14
N LEU A 53 1.08 18.38 -2.46
CA LEU A 53 1.87 17.58 -1.52
C LEU A 53 3.04 16.90 -2.24
N HIS A 54 2.83 16.35 -3.44
CA HIS A 54 3.89 15.73 -4.22
C HIS A 54 5.00 16.71 -4.61
N ILE A 55 4.67 17.96 -4.96
CA ILE A 55 5.66 19.00 -5.25
C ILE A 55 6.48 19.36 -4.01
N LEU A 56 5.83 19.48 -2.85
CA LEU A 56 6.51 19.76 -1.58
C LEU A 56 7.45 18.62 -1.20
N LEU A 57 6.97 17.38 -1.26
CA LEU A 57 7.76 16.19 -0.98
C LEU A 57 8.98 16.09 -1.91
N LYS A 58 8.81 16.38 -3.20
CA LYS A 58 9.90 16.39 -4.19
C LYS A 58 10.94 17.48 -3.94
N ARG A 59 10.59 18.55 -3.21
CA ARG A 59 11.55 19.60 -2.80
C ARG A 59 12.33 19.21 -1.55
N GLU A 60 11.83 18.28 -0.74
CA GLU A 60 12.48 17.82 0.49
C GLU A 60 13.56 16.77 0.22
N GLY A 61 13.46 16.00 -0.89
CA GLY A 61 14.47 15.03 -1.34
C GLY A 61 13.92 13.63 -1.45
#